data_AF-J6IC11-F1
#
_entry.id   AF-J6IC11-F1
#
_cell.length_a   1.000
_cell.length_b   1.000
_cell.length_c   1.000
_cell.angle_alpha   90.00
_cell.angle_beta   90.00
_cell.angle_gamma   90.00
#
_symmetry.space_group_name_H-M   'P 1'
#
loop_
_entity.id
_entity.type
_entity.pdbx_description
1 polymer ?
#
loop_
_entity_poly.entity_id
_entity_poly.type
_entity_poly.pdbx_seq_one_letter_code
_entity_poly.pdbx_strand_id
1 'polypeptide(L)'
;MTITVTQLYQLLSKKLNQETAEALTSYIATSVTENVKREVDTKAATFVNKEDIARYKSEVKDDLYLIRKDMFLMKEDLRKEIYQVKFDLIKWLVSLFVTLALMIIGLYLK
;
A
#
# COMPACT_ATOMS: atom_id res chain seq x y z
N MET A 1 -39.57 -1.17 -19.02
CA MET A 1 -39.48 -1.47 -20.46
C MET A 1 -38.72 -0.31 -21.11
N THR A 2 -37.60 -0.58 -21.79
CA THR A 2 -36.78 0.46 -22.46
C THR A 2 -37.11 0.49 -23.95
N ILE A 3 -37.31 1.67 -24.51
CA ILE A 3 -37.55 1.86 -25.95
C ILE A 3 -36.29 2.40 -26.62
N THR A 4 -36.09 2.08 -27.89
CA THR A 4 -34.98 2.62 -28.68
C THR A 4 -35.24 4.08 -29.10
N VAL A 5 -34.19 4.81 -29.46
CA VAL A 5 -34.30 6.19 -29.99
C VAL A 5 -35.23 6.23 -31.22
N THR A 6 -35.14 5.23 -32.08
CA THR A 6 -36.02 5.09 -33.25
C THR A 6 -37.47 4.85 -32.86
N GLN A 7 -37.73 4.03 -31.83
CA GLN A 7 -39.08 3.80 -31.31
C GLN A 7 -39.66 5.06 -30.64
N LEU A 8 -38.82 5.82 -29.93
CA LEU A 8 -39.20 7.11 -29.35
C LEU A 8 -39.63 8.10 -30.44
N TYR A 9 -38.84 8.23 -31.51
CA TYR A 9 -39.21 9.06 -32.66
C TYR A 9 -40.54 8.64 -33.28
N GLN A 10 -40.74 7.34 -33.53
CA GLN A 10 -41.98 6.81 -34.10
C GLN A 10 -43.20 7.08 -33.21
N LEU A 11 -43.05 7.01 -31.88
CA LEU A 11 -44.12 7.31 -30.94
C LEU A 11 -44.44 8.81 -30.88
N LEU A 12 -43.41 9.65 -30.89
CA LEU A 12 -43.56 11.10 -30.90
C LEU A 12 -44.18 11.58 -32.22
N SER A 13 -43.75 11.04 -33.36
CA SER A 13 -44.28 11.40 -34.69
C SER A 13 -45.73 10.95 -34.92
N LYS A 14 -46.26 10.03 -34.09
CA LYS A 14 -47.70 9.65 -34.10
C LYS A 14 -48.58 10.62 -33.31
N LYS A 15 -48.02 11.37 -32.37
CA LYS A 15 -48.75 12.28 -31.47
C LYS A 15 -48.43 13.76 -31.71
N LEU A 16 -47.33 14.04 -32.41
CA LEU A 16 -46.78 15.35 -32.72
C LEU A 16 -46.48 15.43 -34.22
N ASN A 17 -46.16 16.61 -34.73
CA ASN A 17 -45.62 16.75 -36.08
C ASN A 17 -44.18 16.21 -36.15
N GLN A 18 -43.72 15.92 -37.37
CA GLN A 18 -42.44 15.28 -37.63
C GLN A 18 -41.25 16.08 -37.08
N GLU A 19 -41.28 17.40 -37.28
CA GLU A 19 -40.24 18.32 -36.84
C GLU A 19 -40.09 18.37 -35.30
N THR A 20 -41.21 18.44 -34.58
CA THR A 20 -41.21 18.43 -33.11
C THR A 20 -40.77 17.07 -32.56
N ALA A 21 -41.20 15.98 -33.21
CA ALA A 21 -40.76 14.63 -32.84
C ALA A 21 -39.24 14.44 -33.03
N GLU A 22 -38.69 14.98 -34.11
CA GLU A 22 -37.25 14.94 -34.41
C GLU A 22 -36.45 15.78 -33.41
N ALA A 23 -36.87 17.02 -33.16
CA ALA A 23 -36.21 17.92 -32.21
C ALA A 23 -36.17 17.34 -30.78
N LEU A 24 -37.28 16.80 -30.30
CA LEU A 24 -37.36 16.19 -28.97
C LEU A 24 -36.53 14.91 -28.89
N THR A 25 -36.57 14.05 -29.92
CA THR A 25 -35.78 12.83 -29.94
C THR A 25 -34.28 13.14 -29.94
N SER A 26 -33.86 14.15 -30.72
CA SER A 26 -32.47 14.60 -30.78
C SER A 26 -32.00 15.20 -29.45
N TYR A 27 -32.81 16.06 -28.83
CA TYR A 27 -32.51 16.63 -27.52
C TYR A 27 -32.37 15.56 -26.44
N ILE A 28 -33.27 14.58 -26.41
CA ILE A 28 -33.22 13.47 -25.46
C ILE A 28 -31.99 12.60 -25.71
N ALA A 29 -31.69 12.24 -26.96
CA ALA A 29 -30.51 11.44 -27.31
C ALA A 29 -29.21 12.13 -26.90
N THR A 30 -29.10 13.44 -27.16
CA THR A 30 -27.95 14.26 -26.76
C THR A 30 -27.84 14.34 -25.25
N SER A 31 -28.92 14.68 -24.56
CA SER A 31 -28.95 14.79 -23.09
C SER A 31 -28.60 13.48 -22.40
N VAL A 32 -29.12 12.35 -22.89
CA VAL A 32 -28.80 11.02 -22.36
C VAL A 32 -27.34 10.68 -22.59
N THR A 33 -26.80 10.95 -23.79
CA THR A 33 -25.38 10.70 -24.11
C THR A 33 -24.45 11.51 -23.20
N GLU A 34 -24.75 12.79 -22.99
CA GLU A 34 -23.97 13.65 -22.11
C GLU A 34 -24.08 13.24 -20.64
N ASN A 35 -25.27 12.88 -20.16
CA ASN A 35 -25.47 12.40 -18.79
C ASN A 35 -24.71 11.09 -18.56
N VAL A 36 -24.80 10.13 -19.48
CA VAL A 36 -24.07 8.85 -19.39
C VAL A 36 -22.56 9.10 -19.40
N LYS A 37 -22.06 9.98 -20.29
CA LYS A 37 -20.64 10.34 -20.32
C LYS A 37 -20.18 10.95 -18.99
N ARG A 38 -20.93 11.92 -18.44
CA ARG A 38 -20.63 12.53 -17.14
C ARG A 38 -20.63 11.51 -16.01
N GLU A 39 -21.60 10.60 -15.97
CA GLU A 39 -21.65 9.53 -14.96
C GLU A 39 -20.47 8.56 -15.09
N VAL A 40 -20.10 8.18 -16.32
CA VAL A 40 -18.94 7.32 -16.58
C VAL A 40 -17.66 8.03 -16.15
N ASP A 41 -17.46 9.30 -16.49
CA ASP A 41 -16.28 10.07 -16.12
C ASP A 41 -16.18 10.27 -14.60
N THR A 42 -17.31 10.57 -13.94
CA THR A 42 -17.37 10.72 -12.47
C THR A 42 -17.03 9.40 -11.78
N LYS A 43 -17.61 8.28 -12.24
CA LYS A 43 -17.31 6.96 -11.69
C LYS A 43 -15.86 6.57 -11.97
N ALA A 44 -15.35 6.81 -13.18
CA ALA A 44 -13.96 6.56 -13.55
C ALA A 44 -12.98 7.35 -12.66
N ALA A 45 -13.30 8.60 -12.31
CA ALA A 45 -12.51 9.40 -11.37
C ALA A 45 -12.53 8.86 -9.93
N THR A 46 -13.60 8.18 -9.51
CA THR A 46 -13.67 7.51 -8.20
C THR A 46 -13.02 6.13 -8.17
N PHE A 47 -12.72 5.52 -9.32
CA PHE A 47 -11.99 4.27 -9.38
C PHE A 47 -10.49 4.54 -9.18
N VAL A 48 -9.84 3.72 -8.36
CA VAL A 48 -8.38 3.70 -8.25
C VAL A 48 -7.82 3.44 -9.64
N ASN A 49 -7.07 4.39 -10.19
CA ASN A 49 -6.56 4.25 -11.54
C ASN A 49 -5.40 3.24 -11.55
N LYS A 50 -5.14 2.60 -12.70
CA LYS A 50 -4.05 1.63 -12.85
C LYS A 50 -2.69 2.22 -12.44
N GLU A 51 -2.52 3.53 -12.62
CA GLU A 51 -1.34 4.30 -12.22
C GLU A 51 -1.17 4.37 -10.69
N ASP A 52 -2.25 4.61 -9.94
CA ASP A 52 -2.21 4.60 -8.47
C ASP A 52 -1.84 3.21 -7.95
N ILE A 53 -2.43 2.16 -8.53
CA ILE A 53 -2.09 0.77 -8.19
C ILE A 53 -0.60 0.49 -8.47
N ALA A 54 -0.09 0.96 -9.61
CA ALA A 54 1.32 0.79 -9.95
C ALA A 54 2.24 1.55 -8.99
N ARG A 55 1.87 2.79 -8.61
CA ARG A 55 2.60 3.61 -7.63
C ARG A 55 2.64 2.93 -6.27
N TYR A 56 1.49 2.55 -5.72
CA TYR A 56 1.41 1.85 -4.43
C TYR A 56 2.20 0.54 -4.44
N LYS A 57 2.16 -0.21 -5.54
CA LYS A 57 2.94 -1.45 -5.68
C LYS A 57 4.45 -1.18 -5.66
N SER A 58 4.91 -0.10 -6.28
CA SER A 58 6.33 0.30 -6.24
C SER A 58 6.73 0.71 -4.84
N GLU A 59 5.96 1.60 -4.21
CA GLU A 59 6.22 2.11 -2.85
C GLU A 59 6.28 0.98 -1.83
N VAL A 60 5.30 0.06 -1.83
CA VAL A 60 5.30 -1.12 -0.96
C VAL A 60 6.51 -2.02 -1.21
N LYS A 61 6.97 -2.15 -2.45
CA LYS A 61 8.15 -2.96 -2.77
C LYS A 61 9.43 -2.30 -2.23
N ASP A 62 9.54 -0.99 -2.33
CA ASP A 62 10.68 -0.23 -1.84
C ASP A 62 10.72 -0.25 -0.30
N ASP A 63 9.58 -0.04 0.37
CA ASP A 63 9.46 -0.18 1.82
C ASP A 63 9.81 -1.59 2.31
N LEU A 64 9.35 -2.62 1.60
CA LEU A 64 9.70 -4.01 1.92
C LEU A 64 11.20 -4.25 1.81
N TYR A 65 11.88 -3.63 0.83
CA TYR A 65 13.33 -3.72 0.69
C TYR A 65 14.05 -3.05 1.87
N LEU A 66 13.61 -1.86 2.28
CA LEU A 66 14.16 -1.13 3.43
C LEU A 66 13.98 -1.94 4.73
N ILE A 67 12.76 -2.42 5.00
CA ILE A 67 12.45 -3.23 6.18
C ILE A 67 13.33 -4.49 6.22
N ARG A 68 13.54 -5.15 5.07
CA ARG A 68 14.41 -6.33 5.00
C ARG A 68 15.85 -6.00 5.34
N LYS A 69 16.35 -4.86 4.85
CA LYS A 69 17.72 -4.38 5.15
C LYS A 69 17.87 -4.08 6.64
N ASP A 70 16.93 -3.37 7.23
CA ASP A 70 16.99 -2.97 8.64
C ASP A 70 16.89 -4.20 9.56
N MET A 71 16.06 -5.18 9.19
CA MET A 71 16.00 -6.46 9.89
C MET A 71 17.34 -7.23 9.85
N PHE A 72 18.04 -7.18 8.72
CA PHE A 72 19.35 -7.80 8.60
C PHE A 72 20.37 -7.12 9.52
N LEU A 73 20.43 -5.78 9.50
CA LEU A 73 21.31 -5.01 10.36
C LEU A 73 21.02 -5.26 11.84
N MET A 74 19.75 -5.23 12.23
CA MET A 74 19.34 -5.49 13.62
C MET A 74 19.74 -6.90 14.07
N LYS A 75 19.66 -7.90 13.18
CA LYS A 75 20.12 -9.26 13.47
C LYS A 75 21.64 -9.33 13.67
N GLU A 76 22.41 -8.56 12.91
CA GLU A 76 23.86 -8.48 13.08
C GLU A 76 24.24 -7.79 14.39
N ASP A 77 23.57 -6.70 14.73
CA ASP A 77 23.86 -5.96 15.97
C ASP A 77 23.48 -6.77 17.20
N LEU A 78 22.31 -7.42 17.21
CA LEU A 78 21.95 -8.37 18.28
C LEU A 78 22.97 -9.50 18.42
N ARG A 79 23.50 -10.01 17.30
CA ARG A 79 24.56 -11.03 17.34
C ARG A 79 25.81 -10.48 18.01
N LYS A 80 26.25 -9.27 17.64
CA LYS A 80 27.43 -8.63 18.25
C LYS A 80 27.23 -8.39 19.74
N GLU A 81 26.08 -7.85 20.15
CA GLU A 81 25.76 -7.61 21.56
C GLU A 81 25.81 -8.91 22.37
N ILE A 82 25.26 -10.01 21.84
CA ILE A 82 25.36 -11.33 22.49
C ILE A 82 26.83 -11.76 22.65
N TYR A 83 27.67 -11.57 21.62
CA TYR A 83 29.09 -11.90 21.72
C TYR A 83 29.82 -11.03 22.74
N GLN A 84 29.52 -9.73 22.79
CA GLN A 84 30.10 -8.80 23.76
C GLN A 84 29.72 -9.19 25.18
N VAL A 85 28.44 -9.44 25.46
CA VAL A 85 27.98 -9.89 26.80
C VAL A 85 28.65 -11.20 27.21
N LYS A 86 28.78 -12.17 26.29
CA LYS A 86 29.49 -13.42 26.57
C LYS A 86 30.96 -13.19 26.89
N PHE A 87 31.63 -12.35 26.11
CA PHE A 87 33.03 -12.02 26.31
C PHE A 87 33.25 -11.30 27.66
N ASP A 88 32.41 -10.33 27.97
CA ASP A 88 32.46 -9.61 29.24
C ASP A 88 32.24 -10.57 30.40
N LEU A 89 31.23 -11.44 30.34
CA LEU A 89 30.99 -12.44 31.39
C LEU A 89 32.22 -13.32 31.65
N ILE A 90 32.88 -13.78 30.58
CA ILE A 90 34.13 -14.56 30.71
C ILE A 90 35.24 -13.72 31.36
N LYS A 91 35.41 -12.47 30.94
CA LYS A 91 36.42 -11.56 31.49
C LYS A 91 36.20 -11.31 32.99
N TRP A 92 34.97 -11.08 33.40
CA TRP A 92 34.59 -10.93 34.81
C TRP A 92 34.85 -12.21 35.60
N LEU A 93 34.47 -13.37 35.05
CA LEU A 93 34.70 -14.68 35.68
C LEU A 93 36.20 -14.95 35.88
N VAL A 94 37.03 -14.71 34.87
CA VAL A 94 38.49 -14.88 34.97
C VAL A 94 39.07 -13.92 36.02
N SER A 95 38.64 -12.65 36.02
CA SER A 95 39.10 -11.66 36.99
C SER A 95 38.76 -12.06 38.43
N LEU A 96 37.58 -12.66 38.64
CA LEU A 96 37.17 -13.22 39.93
C LEU A 96 38.11 -14.34 40.38
N PHE A 97 38.37 -15.32 39.51
CA PHE A 97 39.27 -16.44 39.85
C PHE A 97 40.70 -16.00 40.12
N VAL A 98 41.24 -15.05 39.34
CA VAL A 98 42.58 -14.49 39.57
C VAL A 98 42.67 -13.83 40.94
N THR A 99 41.65 -13.03 41.30
CA THR A 99 41.60 -12.37 42.61
C THR A 99 41.57 -13.38 43.76
N LEU A 100 40.74 -14.43 43.63
CA LEU A 100 40.66 -15.51 44.62
C LEU A 100 41.98 -16.29 44.74
N ALA A 101 42.63 -16.60 43.61
CA ALA A 101 43.91 -17.31 43.61
C ALA A 101 45.01 -16.50 44.30
N LEU A 102 45.11 -15.19 44.01
CA LEU A 102 46.07 -14.30 44.66
C LEU A 102 45.82 -14.19 46.17
N MET A 103 44.55 -14.13 46.59
CA MET A 103 44.19 -14.09 48.00
C MET A 103 44.64 -15.36 48.74
N ILE A 104 44.41 -16.53 48.15
CA ILE A 104 44.83 -17.81 48.73
C ILE A 104 46.37 -17.86 48.83
N ILE A 105 47.08 -17.52 47.75
CA ILE A 105 48.55 -17.50 47.74
C ILE A 105 49.10 -16.55 48.82
N GLY A 106 48.49 -15.37 48.98
CA GLY A 106 48.87 -14.41 50.02
C GLY A 106 48.68 -14.91 51.45
N LEU A 107 47.72 -15.83 51.68
CA LEU A 107 47.54 -16.49 52.98
C LEU A 107 48.59 -17.59 53.25
N TYR A 108 49.10 -18.25 52.20
CA TYR A 108 50.14 -19.29 52.33
C TYR A 108 51.57 -18.73 52.42
N LEU A 109 51.80 -17.50 51.97
CA LEU A 109 53.11 -16.82 52.03
C LEU A 109 53.30 -15.97 53.30
N LYS A 110 52.35 -16.03 54.25
CA LYS A 110 52.40 -15.36 55.54
C LYS A 110 52.70 -16.36 56.65
#